data_AF-A0A842V7V9-F1
#
_entry.id   AF-A0A842V7V9-F1
#
_cell.length_a   1.000
_cell.length_b   1.000
_cell.length_c   1.000
_cell.angle_alpha   90.00
_cell.angle_beta   90.00
_cell.angle_gamma   90.00
#
_symmetry.space_group_name_H-M   'P 1'
#
loop_
_entity.id
_entity.type
_entity.pdbx_description
1 polymer ?
#
loop_
_entity_poly.entity_id
_entity_poly.type
_entity_poly.pdbx_seq_one_letter_code
_entity_poly.pdbx_strand_id
1 'polypeptide(L)'
;MSQPICPECGLLAIEQDGPKRMKCVICGWRGENLPRKIMYQDMYQEKSEETARQLALIKEKKLWYIRIWFEGSDKEKRSAHWEVTDLFDVDSAIGSDPMILVIEGLLPKETIDNARKVQGVKEIRVHPSP
;
A
#
# COMPACT_ATOMS: atom_id res chain seq x y z
N MET A 1 -20.99 -6.34 13.16
CA MET A 1 -19.72 -6.86 13.71
C MET A 1 -18.61 -5.94 13.22
N SER A 2 -17.78 -5.35 14.10
CA SER A 2 -16.70 -4.45 13.68
C SER A 2 -15.55 -5.24 13.05
N GLN A 3 -15.21 -4.89 11.80
CA GLN A 3 -14.01 -5.39 11.13
C GLN A 3 -12.74 -4.76 11.74
N PRO A 4 -11.60 -5.47 11.72
CA PRO A 4 -10.32 -4.90 12.16
C PRO A 4 -9.79 -3.88 11.14
N ILE A 5 -9.06 -2.86 11.63
CA ILE A 5 -8.39 -1.86 10.79
C ILE A 5 -7.05 -2.38 10.28
N CYS A 6 -6.76 -2.23 8.99
CA CYS A 6 -5.43 -2.47 8.45
C CYS A 6 -4.40 -1.50 9.06
N PRO A 7 -3.30 -1.98 9.66
CA PRO A 7 -2.31 -1.12 10.30
C PRO A 7 -1.51 -0.25 9.32
N GLU A 8 -1.56 -0.56 8.02
CA GLU A 8 -0.87 0.25 7.00
C GLU A 8 -1.80 1.27 6.34
N CYS A 9 -2.92 0.85 5.74
CA CYS A 9 -3.80 1.79 5.02
C CYS A 9 -4.93 2.37 5.89
N GLY A 10 -5.14 1.88 7.11
CA GLY A 10 -6.17 2.40 8.01
C GLY A 10 -7.61 2.00 7.65
N LEU A 11 -7.80 1.03 6.74
CA LEU A 11 -9.11 0.64 6.19
C LEU A 11 -9.61 -0.70 6.71
N LEU A 12 -10.92 -0.93 6.57
CA LEU A 12 -11.65 -2.09 7.06
C LEU A 12 -11.65 -3.24 6.06
N ALA A 13 -10.48 -3.59 5.53
CA ALA A 13 -10.36 -4.52 4.40
C ALA A 13 -9.42 -5.70 4.70
N ILE A 14 -9.46 -6.22 5.93
CA ILE A 14 -8.64 -7.36 6.32
C ILE A 14 -9.44 -8.65 6.25
N GLU A 15 -8.88 -9.64 5.58
CA GLU A 15 -9.41 -10.98 5.45
C GLU A 15 -8.43 -12.01 6.00
N GLN A 16 -8.94 -13.20 6.32
CA GLN A 16 -8.13 -14.33 6.73
C GLN A 16 -7.42 -14.96 5.51
N ASP A 17 -6.10 -15.14 5.61
CA ASP A 17 -5.19 -15.71 4.59
C ASP A 17 -4.50 -16.98 5.11
N GLY A 18 -5.24 -17.80 5.86
CA GLY A 18 -4.78 -19.06 6.46
C GLY A 18 -5.11 -19.18 7.96
N PRO A 19 -4.67 -20.26 8.62
CA PRO A 19 -5.07 -20.57 9.99
C PRO A 19 -4.73 -19.48 11.02
N LYS A 20 -3.65 -18.73 10.79
CA LYS A 20 -3.17 -17.64 11.66
C LYS A 20 -2.60 -16.47 10.86
N ARG A 21 -3.06 -16.27 9.62
CA ARG A 21 -2.55 -15.22 8.74
C ARG A 21 -3.71 -14.35 8.31
N MET A 22 -3.47 -13.06 8.28
CA MET A 22 -4.41 -12.04 7.83
C MET A 22 -3.77 -11.30 6.67
N LYS A 23 -4.58 -10.87 5.71
CA LYS A 23 -4.15 -9.99 4.64
C LYS A 23 -5.10 -8.81 4.47
N CYS A 24 -4.58 -7.66 4.08
CA CYS A 24 -5.43 -6.58 3.60
C CYS A 24 -5.63 -6.73 2.09
N VAL A 25 -6.88 -6.83 1.64
CA VAL A 25 -7.19 -6.93 0.20
C VAL A 25 -7.05 -5.60 -0.54
N ILE A 26 -6.94 -4.48 0.19
CA ILE A 26 -6.72 -3.15 -0.41
C ILE A 26 -5.26 -2.87 -0.65
N CYS A 27 -4.41 -2.96 0.40
CA CYS A 27 -3.00 -2.60 0.26
C CYS A 27 -2.07 -3.80 0.13
N GLY A 28 -2.51 -5.03 0.43
CA GLY A 28 -1.66 -6.22 0.40
C GLY A 28 -0.85 -6.49 1.68
N TRP A 29 -1.10 -5.75 2.76
CA TRP A 29 -0.47 -6.00 4.08
C TRP A 29 -0.71 -7.45 4.51
N ARG A 30 0.25 -8.08 5.19
CA ARG A 30 0.11 -9.42 5.78
C ARG A 30 0.63 -9.45 7.21
N GLY A 31 -0.08 -10.16 8.10
CA GLY A 31 0.35 -10.32 9.49
C GLY A 31 -0.31 -11.50 10.20
N GLU A 32 0.23 -11.89 11.35
CA GLU A 32 -0.21 -13.11 12.07
C GLU A 32 -1.25 -12.86 13.17
N ASN A 33 -1.53 -11.60 13.50
CA ASN A 33 -2.48 -11.22 14.56
C ASN A 33 -3.58 -10.30 14.02
N LEU A 34 -4.80 -10.43 14.58
CA LEU A 34 -5.89 -9.50 14.34
C LEU A 34 -5.50 -8.10 14.85
N PRO A 35 -5.43 -7.08 13.98
CA PRO A 35 -5.20 -5.72 14.44
C PRO A 35 -6.41 -5.20 15.22
N ARG A 36 -6.19 -4.13 16.00
CA ARG A 36 -7.17 -3.58 16.94
C ARG A 36 -8.53 -3.32 16.27
N LYS A 37 -9.62 -3.66 16.95
CA LYS A 37 -10.99 -3.34 16.52
C LYS A 37 -11.31 -1.87 16.79
N ILE A 38 -12.08 -1.24 15.90
CA ILE A 38 -12.68 0.08 16.16
C ILE A 38 -13.78 -0.09 17.21
N MET A 39 -13.75 0.75 18.26
CA MET A 39 -14.81 0.81 19.28
C MET A 39 -15.78 2.00 19.10
N TYR A 40 -15.42 2.99 18.28
CA TYR A 40 -16.24 4.19 18.04
C TYR A 40 -17.07 4.05 16.74
N GLN A 41 -18.39 4.24 16.86
CA GLN A 41 -19.36 3.98 15.80
C GLN A 41 -19.24 4.97 14.62
N ASP A 42 -18.98 6.25 14.87
CA ASP A 42 -18.90 7.27 13.82
C ASP A 42 -17.65 7.09 12.95
N MET A 43 -16.49 6.83 13.57
CA MET A 43 -15.26 6.48 12.85
C MET A 43 -15.41 5.20 12.02
N TYR A 44 -16.26 4.28 12.48
CA TYR A 44 -16.52 3.05 11.74
C TYR A 44 -17.25 3.31 10.43
N GLN A 45 -18.24 4.21 10.42
CA GLN A 45 -19.02 4.52 9.22
C GLN A 45 -18.15 5.21 8.16
N GLU A 46 -17.39 6.25 8.54
CA GLU A 46 -16.46 6.93 7.63
C GLU A 46 -15.45 5.95 7.02
N LYS A 47 -14.85 5.08 7.84
CA LYS A 47 -13.91 4.07 7.34
C LYS A 47 -14.58 3.02 6.47
N SER A 48 -15.84 2.68 6.73
CA SER A 48 -16.60 1.74 5.90
C SER A 48 -16.87 2.30 4.51
N GLU A 49 -17.29 3.56 4.42
CA GLU A 49 -17.54 4.25 3.15
C GLU A 49 -16.25 4.40 2.33
N GLU A 50 -15.15 4.82 2.96
CA GLU A 50 -13.85 4.93 2.29
C GLU A 50 -13.32 3.55 1.85
N THR A 51 -13.51 2.52 2.68
CA THR A 51 -13.15 1.13 2.33
C THR A 51 -13.92 0.66 1.10
N ALA A 52 -15.23 0.94 1.03
CA ALA A 52 -16.06 0.58 -0.12
C ALA A 52 -15.60 1.31 -1.40
N ARG A 53 -15.27 2.61 -1.31
CA ARG A 53 -14.74 3.42 -2.42
C ARG A 53 -13.46 2.79 -2.99
N GLN A 54 -12.49 2.49 -2.15
CA GLN A 54 -11.21 1.95 -2.58
C GLN A 54 -11.32 0.51 -3.13
N LEU A 55 -12.19 -0.32 -2.55
CA LEU A 55 -12.49 -1.65 -3.10
C LEU A 55 -13.11 -1.56 -4.50
N ALA A 56 -13.96 -0.57 -4.77
CA ALA A 56 -14.50 -0.34 -6.11
C ALA A 56 -13.39 0.02 -7.11
N LEU A 57 -12.49 0.95 -6.74
CA LEU A 57 -11.35 1.33 -7.59
C LEU A 57 -10.41 0.14 -7.88
N ILE A 58 -10.17 -0.74 -6.90
CA ILE A 58 -9.39 -1.97 -7.10
C ILE A 58 -10.06 -2.91 -8.10
N LYS A 59 -11.39 -3.10 -7.98
CA LYS A 59 -12.15 -3.94 -8.93
C LYS A 59 -12.09 -3.37 -10.36
N GLU A 60 -12.02 -2.05 -10.48
CA GLU A 60 -11.86 -1.35 -11.75
C GLU A 60 -10.40 -1.27 -12.24
N LYS A 61 -9.43 -1.84 -11.49
CA LYS A 61 -7.98 -1.72 -11.75
C LYS A 61 -7.48 -0.27 -11.85
N LYS A 62 -8.02 0.59 -10.99
CA LYS A 62 -7.71 2.02 -10.91
C LYS A 62 -7.11 2.42 -9.56
N LEU A 63 -6.65 1.46 -8.75
CA LEU A 63 -5.99 1.77 -7.49
C LEU A 63 -4.84 0.78 -7.27
N TRP A 64 -3.67 1.32 -7.00
CA TRP A 64 -2.44 0.55 -6.84
C TRP A 64 -1.68 0.99 -5.60
N TYR A 65 -1.35 0.02 -4.76
CA TYR A 65 -0.45 0.17 -3.61
C TYR A 65 0.91 -0.40 -4.00
N ILE A 66 1.93 0.45 -4.01
CA ILE A 66 3.28 0.08 -4.37
C ILE A 66 4.17 0.23 -3.13
N ARG A 67 4.72 -0.89 -2.65
CA ARG A 67 5.73 -0.89 -1.58
C ARG A 67 7.11 -1.03 -2.17
N ILE A 68 8.01 -0.16 -1.73
CA ILE A 68 9.37 -0.04 -2.26
C ILE A 68 10.32 -0.09 -1.08
N TRP A 69 11.19 -1.09 -1.08
CA TRP A 69 12.25 -1.25 -0.09
C TRP A 69 13.55 -0.75 -0.67
N PHE A 70 14.33 -0.06 0.17
CA PHE A 70 15.60 0.53 -0.25
C PHE A 70 16.78 -0.13 0.45
N GLU A 71 17.93 -0.12 -0.20
CA GLU A 71 19.20 -0.60 0.33
C GLU A 71 20.35 0.37 0.05
N GLY A 72 21.52 0.07 0.62
CA GLY A 72 22.68 0.95 0.56
C GLY A 72 22.71 1.99 1.68
N SER A 73 23.58 2.97 1.49
CA SER A 73 23.78 4.09 2.42
C SER A 73 22.58 5.02 2.49
N ASP A 74 22.46 5.81 3.57
CA ASP A 74 21.36 6.78 3.71
C ASP A 74 21.29 7.79 2.55
N LYS A 75 22.44 8.14 1.96
CA LYS A 75 22.52 9.00 0.78
C LYS A 75 21.90 8.32 -0.45
N GLU A 76 22.23 7.06 -0.69
CA GLU A 76 21.66 6.27 -1.79
C GLU A 76 20.16 6.07 -1.61
N LYS A 77 19.72 5.67 -0.41
CA LYS A 77 18.29 5.53 -0.09
C LYS A 77 17.52 6.83 -0.33
N ARG A 78 18.07 7.97 0.10
CA ARG A 78 17.43 9.28 -0.10
C ARG A 78 17.36 9.65 -1.58
N SER A 79 18.41 9.39 -2.35
CA SER A 79 18.42 9.63 -3.80
C SER A 79 17.36 8.77 -4.50
N ALA A 80 17.31 7.48 -4.17
CA ALA A 80 16.35 6.54 -4.71
C ALA A 80 14.90 6.94 -4.37
N HIS A 81 14.66 7.42 -3.14
CA HIS A 81 13.34 7.89 -2.72
C HIS A 81 12.84 9.06 -3.56
N TRP A 82 13.71 10.03 -3.86
CA TRP A 82 13.36 11.15 -4.74
C TRP A 82 13.09 10.69 -6.17
N GLU A 83 14.02 9.94 -6.76
CA GLU A 83 13.90 9.48 -8.15
C GLU A 83 12.64 8.62 -8.38
N VAL A 84 12.31 7.76 -7.42
CA VAL A 84 11.09 6.95 -7.47
C VAL A 84 9.83 7.81 -7.33
N THR A 85 9.82 8.79 -6.42
CA THR A 85 8.67 9.70 -6.26
C THR A 85 8.41 10.47 -7.55
N ASP A 86 9.48 10.95 -8.20
CA ASP A 86 9.39 11.64 -9.49
C ASP A 86 8.89 10.72 -10.62
N LEU A 87 9.32 9.45 -10.66
CA LEU A 87 8.87 8.47 -11.66
C LEU A 87 7.37 8.18 -11.59
N PHE A 88 6.80 8.16 -10.38
CA PHE A 88 5.38 7.88 -10.17
C PHE A 88 4.50 9.13 -10.18
N ASP A 89 5.09 10.34 -10.22
CA ASP A 89 4.38 11.63 -10.20
C ASP A 89 3.37 11.72 -9.05
N VAL A 90 3.82 11.41 -7.83
CA VAL A 90 2.98 11.37 -6.62
C VAL A 90 3.35 12.49 -5.64
N ASP A 91 2.34 13.19 -5.13
CA ASP A 91 2.53 14.31 -4.19
C ASP A 91 3.03 13.86 -2.80
N SER A 92 2.76 12.61 -2.42
CA SER A 92 3.14 12.10 -1.10
C SER A 92 3.34 10.59 -1.09
N ALA A 93 4.29 10.17 -0.24
CA ALA A 93 4.60 8.79 0.05
C ALA A 93 4.48 8.53 1.55
N ILE A 94 4.12 7.31 1.93
CA ILE A 94 3.96 6.91 3.35
C ILE A 94 5.15 6.04 3.75
N GLY A 95 5.85 6.42 4.82
CA GLY A 95 6.99 5.66 5.35
C GLY A 95 8.28 5.87 4.55
N SER A 96 9.40 5.40 5.10
CA SER A 96 10.73 5.54 4.50
C SER A 96 11.38 4.21 4.08
N ASP A 97 11.01 3.09 4.72
CA ASP A 97 11.47 1.74 4.35
C ASP A 97 10.57 0.67 5.01
N PRO A 98 9.58 0.09 4.30
CA PRO A 98 9.25 0.42 2.92
C PRO A 98 8.63 1.82 2.79
N MET A 99 8.87 2.45 1.64
CA MET A 99 8.05 3.55 1.14
C MET A 99 6.81 2.97 0.46
N ILE A 100 5.65 3.55 0.74
CA ILE A 100 4.35 3.13 0.19
C ILE A 100 3.79 4.27 -0.66
N LEU A 101 3.55 3.97 -1.94
CA LEU A 101 2.86 4.86 -2.87
C LEU A 101 1.44 4.36 -3.12
N VAL A 102 0.50 5.29 -3.23
CA VAL A 102 -0.91 5.01 -3.54
C VAL A 102 -1.25 5.74 -4.83
N ILE A 103 -1.55 5.00 -5.89
CA ILE A 103 -1.78 5.55 -7.22
C ILE A 103 -3.21 5.24 -7.63
N GLU A 104 -4.01 6.28 -7.85
CA GLU A 104 -5.32 6.18 -8.48
C GLU A 104 -5.17 6.34 -10.01
N GLY A 105 -5.73 5.41 -10.80
CA GLY A 105 -5.68 5.41 -12.26
C GLY A 105 -4.89 4.27 -12.88
N LEU A 106 -4.37 4.50 -14.09
CA LEU A 106 -3.57 3.51 -14.82
C LEU A 106 -2.15 3.49 -14.28
N LEU A 107 -1.61 2.28 -14.10
CA LEU A 107 -0.21 2.07 -13.72
C LEU A 107 0.55 1.46 -14.90
N PRO A 108 1.30 2.25 -15.69
CA PRO A 108 2.11 1.72 -16.77
C PRO A 108 3.14 0.73 -16.22
N LYS A 109 3.25 -0.45 -16.84
CA LYS A 109 4.28 -1.44 -16.47
C LYS A 109 5.69 -0.86 -16.54
N GLU A 110 5.92 0.00 -17.53
CA GLU A 110 7.20 0.69 -17.72
C GLU A 110 7.62 1.52 -16.51
N THR A 111 6.68 2.17 -15.82
CA THR A 111 6.98 2.95 -14.61
C THR A 111 7.54 2.06 -13.49
N ILE A 112 6.93 0.88 -13.28
CA ILE A 112 7.43 -0.10 -12.30
C ILE A 112 8.80 -0.64 -12.72
N ASP A 113 8.98 -0.96 -14.00
CA ASP A 113 10.23 -1.50 -14.51
C ASP A 113 11.38 -0.49 -14.45
N ASN A 114 11.09 0.80 -14.62
CA ASN A 114 12.07 1.87 -14.45
C ASN A 114 12.40 2.08 -12.97
N ALA A 115 11.40 2.08 -12.08
CA ALA A 115 11.63 2.19 -10.64
C ALA A 115 12.51 1.03 -10.10
N ARG A 116 12.39 -0.18 -10.66
CA ARG A 116 13.26 -1.32 -10.31
C ARG A 116 14.73 -1.16 -10.70
N LYS A 117 15.03 -0.27 -11.64
CA LYS A 117 16.40 0.00 -12.13
C LYS A 117 17.09 1.11 -11.34
N VAL A 118 16.35 1.85 -10.52
CA VAL A 118 16.89 2.94 -9.70
C VAL A 118 17.90 2.37 -8.70
N GLN A 119 19.11 2.95 -8.68
CA GLN A 119 20.15 2.52 -7.74
C GLN A 119 19.70 2.76 -6.30
N GLY A 120 19.78 1.72 -5.47
CA GLY A 120 19.32 1.76 -4.08
C GLY A 120 17.90 1.24 -3.88
N VAL A 121 17.16 0.90 -4.94
CA VAL A 121 15.92 0.11 -4.83
C VAL A 121 16.25 -1.38 -4.73
N LYS A 122 15.80 -2.01 -3.65
CA LYS A 122 16.00 -3.44 -3.38
C LYS A 122 14.85 -4.29 -3.90
N GLU A 123 13.62 -3.90 -3.59
CA GLU A 123 12.42 -4.68 -3.89
C GLU A 123 11.24 -3.74 -4.15
N ILE A 124 10.39 -4.10 -5.13
CA ILE A 124 9.11 -3.44 -5.39
C ILE A 124 8.00 -4.49 -5.39
N ARG A 125 7.00 -4.30 -4.53
CA ARG A 125 5.75 -5.07 -4.52
C ARG A 125 4.57 -4.18 -4.89
N VAL A 126 3.77 -4.65 -5.84
CA VAL A 126 2.56 -3.97 -6.31
C VAL A 126 1.33 -4.79 -5.90
N HIS A 127 0.32 -4.10 -5.36
CA HIS A 127 -0.95 -4.69 -4.98
C HIS A 127 -2.13 -3.80 -5.40
N PRO A 128 -3.20 -4.33 -5.99
CA PRO A 128 -3.31 -5.69 -6.54
C PRO A 128 -2.26 -5.93 -7.62
N SER A 129 -1.92 -7.19 -7.92
CA SER A 129 -0.98 -7.47 -9.01
C SER A 129 -1.59 -7.06 -10.36
N PRO A 130 -0.86 -6.33 -11.23
CA PRO A 130 -1.37 -5.80 -12.50
C PRO A 130 -1.75 -6.86 -13.53
#